data_AF-A0A831ZG61-F1
#
_entry.id   AF-A0A831ZG61-F1
#
_cell.length_a   1.000
_cell.length_b   1.000
_cell.length_c   1.000
_cell.angle_alpha   90.00
_cell.angle_beta   90.00
_cell.angle_gamma   90.00
#
_symmetry.space_group_name_H-M   'P 1'
#
loop_
_entity.id
_entity.type
_entity.pdbx_description
1 polymer ?
#
loop_
_entity_poly.entity_id
_entity_poly.type
_entity_poly.pdbx_seq_one_letter_code
_entity_poly.pdbx_strand_id
1 'polypeptide(L)'
;MMWHSFISVIKTNLERQVPATGLGLFRIAFGLVIVQEIIFLFYFRHLIFDLTPFLDRASTFIHALLIVWGAIAVFLTLGLHTRINALLNYIFWVVFVVFTNMWEDFDGGFDQLVIGSSFLLIFIPSERAFSLDNLRLRIAHFKPNQSWEPKRTAPLLSYQLVVLFSLGLLYFDSFVHKLFAEHWLNGMGAWLPSSMPYYISALDVSWLLNQKPLMQTIGYLILVFQFAFIFIFFRRWARIPILIIGASFHLGITLFLNIYPFGLAMLAHYLLLVPFHWWTCIGKRIRAKKPRLSVFYDQDCALCRRTVATIQHFDIAHAIELKGLQSHAAEQPQLANINQSELLKDLYAIDQKNRLYSGIDTYLQILKAMRYPAPIAYLISVPGLYHCAKVIYRNIADNRNRQPCNETCIPATTAVNNNLISTYLNKISPTSKQAATRIAKILALVVFLQLNVTIVHGLLHRIPNNLEQTPLGQLLFPVSGAITLFSHTLLGITPHALYLHDHFQGFNHILAFTSVDENQQEHWIPFVNKQGR
;
A
#
# COMPACT_ATOMS: atom_id res chain seq x y z
N MET A 1 -26.71 -5.27 27.45
CA MET A 1 -25.69 -6.35 27.43
C MET A 1 -24.82 -6.35 26.17
N MET A 2 -25.39 -6.19 24.96
CA MET A 2 -24.64 -6.24 23.69
C MET A 2 -23.55 -5.17 23.53
N TRP A 3 -23.82 -3.91 23.89
CA TRP A 3 -22.84 -2.81 23.76
C TRP A 3 -21.57 -3.02 24.60
N HIS A 4 -21.73 -3.53 25.83
CA HIS A 4 -20.61 -3.84 26.71
C HIS A 4 -19.74 -4.99 26.16
N SER A 5 -20.38 -6.02 25.59
CA SER A 5 -19.69 -7.11 24.89
C SER A 5 -18.92 -6.59 23.68
N PHE A 6 -19.54 -5.71 22.88
CA PHE A 6 -18.90 -5.09 21.72
C PHE A 6 -17.64 -4.29 22.08
N ILE A 7 -17.72 -3.42 23.10
CA ILE A 7 -16.55 -2.68 23.61
C ILE A 7 -15.48 -3.64 24.13
N SER A 8 -15.87 -4.72 24.82
CA SER A 8 -14.94 -5.73 25.33
C SER A 8 -14.15 -6.37 24.19
N VAL A 9 -14.81 -6.79 23.11
CA VAL A 9 -14.15 -7.38 21.92
C VAL A 9 -13.17 -6.40 21.29
N ILE A 10 -13.54 -5.12 21.15
CA ILE A 10 -12.66 -4.08 20.61
C ILE A 10 -11.44 -3.89 21.51
N LYS A 11 -11.64 -3.81 22.83
CA LYS A 11 -10.56 -3.68 23.81
C LYS A 11 -9.60 -4.86 23.73
N THR A 12 -10.10 -6.09 23.70
CA THR A 12 -9.27 -7.29 23.56
C THR A 12 -8.43 -7.27 22.28
N ASN A 13 -9.01 -6.87 21.14
CA ASN A 13 -8.28 -6.78 19.87
C ASN A 13 -7.32 -5.59 19.80
N LEU A 14 -7.58 -4.52 20.57
CA LEU A 14 -6.70 -3.37 20.71
C LEU A 14 -5.46 -3.71 21.57
N GLU A 15 -5.65 -4.45 22.65
CA GLU A 15 -4.57 -4.87 23.56
C GLU A 15 -3.72 -5.98 22.93
N ARG A 16 -4.34 -6.90 22.19
CA ARG A 16 -3.64 -7.98 21.51
C ARG A 16 -2.68 -7.47 20.43
N GLN A 17 -1.38 -7.54 20.72
CA GLN A 17 -0.33 -7.15 19.79
C GLN A 17 0.06 -8.30 18.85
N VAL A 18 0.27 -7.99 17.58
CA VAL A 18 0.72 -8.91 16.51
C VAL A 18 1.86 -8.27 15.70
N PRO A 19 2.65 -9.02 14.92
CA PRO A 19 3.71 -8.45 14.10
C PRO A 19 3.20 -7.36 13.14
N ALA A 20 3.92 -6.24 13.01
CA ALA A 20 3.55 -5.13 12.13
C ALA A 20 3.93 -5.35 10.66
N THR A 21 4.58 -6.46 10.32
CA THR A 21 5.09 -6.79 8.98
C THR A 21 4.02 -6.65 7.90
N GLY A 22 2.81 -7.17 8.12
CA GLY A 22 1.72 -7.09 7.15
C GLY A 22 1.23 -5.66 6.93
N LEU A 23 1.14 -4.83 7.98
CA LEU A 23 0.80 -3.40 7.83
C LEU A 23 1.86 -2.62 7.06
N GLY A 24 3.14 -2.91 7.28
CA GLY A 24 4.23 -2.28 6.54
C GLY A 24 4.21 -2.65 5.06
N LEU A 25 4.00 -3.93 4.75
CA LEU A 25 3.87 -4.40 3.37
C LEU A 25 2.61 -3.87 2.69
N PHE A 26 1.48 -3.82 3.41
CA PHE A 26 0.26 -3.17 2.93
C PHE A 26 0.50 -1.71 2.58
N ARG A 27 1.16 -0.92 3.46
CA ARG A 27 1.49 0.48 3.18
C ARG A 27 2.34 0.63 1.91
N ILE A 28 3.34 -0.24 1.73
CA ILE A 28 4.18 -0.23 0.53
C ILE A 28 3.35 -0.55 -0.71
N ALA A 29 2.61 -1.65 -0.71
CA ALA A 29 1.81 -2.08 -1.87
C ALA A 29 0.72 -1.05 -2.22
N PHE A 30 -0.03 -0.58 -1.22
CA PHE A 30 -1.07 0.44 -1.38
C PHE A 30 -0.49 1.77 -1.86
N GLY A 31 0.64 2.20 -1.29
CA GLY A 31 1.35 3.40 -1.73
C GLY A 31 1.85 3.31 -3.17
N LEU A 32 2.34 2.13 -3.59
CA LEU A 32 2.74 1.90 -4.99
C LEU A 32 1.55 1.97 -5.96
N VAL A 33 0.38 1.45 -5.58
CA VAL A 33 -0.85 1.60 -6.38
C VAL A 33 -1.22 3.07 -6.53
N ILE A 34 -1.13 3.88 -5.46
CA ILE A 34 -1.38 5.32 -5.54
C ILE A 34 -0.35 6.02 -6.44
N VAL A 35 0.95 5.70 -6.31
CA VAL A 35 1.99 6.29 -7.16
C VAL A 35 1.74 5.96 -8.63
N GLN A 36 1.40 4.70 -8.93
CA GLN A 36 1.03 4.28 -10.28
C GLN A 36 -0.17 5.08 -10.81
N GLU A 37 -1.21 5.25 -9.98
CA GLU A 37 -2.38 6.02 -10.37
C GLU A 37 -2.05 7.49 -10.65
N ILE A 38 -1.24 8.13 -9.81
CA ILE A 38 -0.82 9.53 -10.05
C ILE A 38 -0.01 9.64 -11.34
N ILE A 39 0.83 8.65 -11.65
CA ILE A 39 1.56 8.60 -12.93
C ILE A 39 0.58 8.47 -14.10
N PHE A 40 -0.45 7.63 -13.97
CA PHE A 40 -1.52 7.49 -14.96
C PHE A 40 -2.27 8.81 -15.17
N LEU A 41 -2.75 9.43 -14.10
CA LEU A 41 -3.43 10.72 -14.12
C LEU A 41 -2.55 11.81 -14.74
N PHE A 42 -1.25 11.82 -14.44
CA PHE A 42 -0.32 12.78 -15.03
C PHE A 42 -0.08 12.52 -16.52
N TYR A 43 0.03 11.26 -16.93
CA TYR A 43 0.22 10.91 -18.34
C TYR A 43 -1.01 11.28 -19.18
N PHE A 44 -2.21 10.91 -18.70
CA PHE A 44 -3.50 11.14 -19.37
C PHE A 44 -4.17 12.46 -18.97
N ARG A 45 -3.47 13.38 -18.31
CA ARG A 45 -4.03 14.63 -17.76
C ARG A 45 -4.83 15.47 -18.77
N HIS A 46 -4.41 15.50 -20.03
CA HIS A 46 -5.10 16.23 -21.09
C HIS A 46 -6.39 15.55 -21.56
N LEU A 47 -6.52 14.25 -21.34
CA LEU A 47 -7.76 13.51 -21.62
C LEU A 47 -8.73 13.56 -20.44
N ILE A 48 -8.20 13.67 -19.22
CA ILE A 48 -8.99 13.61 -17.98
C ILE A 48 -9.44 15.01 -17.52
N PHE A 49 -8.56 16.01 -17.57
CA PHE A 49 -8.82 17.31 -16.93
C PHE A 49 -9.13 18.45 -17.90
N ASP A 50 -8.74 18.35 -19.18
CA ASP A 50 -9.08 19.36 -20.18
C ASP A 50 -10.58 19.25 -20.52
N LEU A 51 -11.26 20.38 -20.73
CA LEU A 51 -12.69 20.37 -21.10
C LEU A 51 -12.88 19.77 -22.50
N THR A 52 -11.98 20.13 -23.43
CA THR A 52 -11.81 19.44 -24.71
C THR A 52 -10.34 19.05 -24.85
N PRO A 53 -10.02 17.75 -24.95
CA PRO A 53 -8.64 17.29 -24.91
C PRO A 53 -7.71 18.05 -25.85
N PHE A 54 -6.60 18.56 -25.31
CA PHE A 54 -5.57 19.35 -26.01
C PHE A 54 -5.99 20.74 -26.53
N LEU A 55 -7.28 21.00 -26.67
CA LEU A 55 -7.84 22.25 -27.21
C LEU A 55 -8.17 23.25 -26.11
N ASP A 56 -8.96 22.84 -25.11
CA ASP A 56 -9.35 23.67 -23.96
C ASP A 56 -8.72 23.13 -22.69
N ARG A 57 -7.50 23.61 -22.41
CA ARG A 57 -6.60 23.01 -21.44
C ARG A 57 -6.96 23.40 -20.01
N ALA A 58 -6.90 22.41 -19.13
CA ALA A 58 -7.03 22.63 -17.71
C ALA A 58 -5.90 23.52 -17.16
N SER A 59 -6.13 24.13 -16.00
CA SER A 59 -5.11 24.94 -15.31
C SER A 59 -3.83 24.14 -15.06
N THR A 60 -2.68 24.72 -15.38
CA THR A 60 -1.36 24.13 -15.11
C THR A 60 -1.11 23.88 -13.63
N PHE A 61 -1.92 24.49 -12.74
CA PHE A 61 -1.89 24.22 -11.32
C PHE A 61 -2.18 22.75 -10.99
N ILE A 62 -3.06 22.08 -11.75
CA ILE A 62 -3.37 20.65 -11.58
C ILE A 62 -2.09 19.82 -11.78
N HIS A 63 -1.25 20.17 -12.75
CA HIS A 63 0.01 19.46 -13.00
C HIS A 63 0.96 19.57 -11.79
N ALA A 64 1.06 20.76 -11.21
CA ALA A 64 1.88 20.98 -10.01
C ALA A 64 1.34 20.20 -8.81
N LEU A 65 0.02 20.19 -8.62
CA LEU A 65 -0.63 19.41 -7.56
C LEU A 65 -0.39 17.90 -7.71
N LEU A 66 -0.45 17.36 -8.93
CA LEU A 66 -0.15 15.95 -9.19
C LEU A 66 1.31 15.60 -8.84
N ILE A 67 2.27 16.48 -9.14
CA ILE A 67 3.68 16.28 -8.78
C ILE A 67 3.86 16.28 -7.26
N VAL A 68 3.24 17.23 -6.57
CA VAL A 68 3.27 17.30 -5.09
C VAL A 68 2.64 16.07 -4.47
N TRP A 69 1.49 15.64 -4.97
CA TRP A 69 0.81 14.44 -4.52
C TRP A 69 1.66 13.18 -4.77
N GLY A 70 2.29 13.07 -5.94
CA GLY A 70 3.22 11.99 -6.27
C GLY A 70 4.39 11.89 -5.27
N ALA A 71 4.98 13.02 -4.90
CA ALA A 71 6.03 13.06 -3.88
C ALA A 71 5.53 12.58 -2.50
N ILE A 72 4.33 13.02 -2.09
CA ILE A 72 3.67 12.58 -0.85
C ILE A 72 3.42 11.06 -0.87
N ALA A 73 2.92 10.52 -1.98
CA ALA A 73 2.67 9.09 -2.15
C ALA A 73 3.96 8.26 -2.11
N VAL A 74 5.05 8.76 -2.69
CA VAL A 74 6.39 8.14 -2.57
C VAL A 74 6.87 8.14 -1.12
N PHE A 75 6.77 9.27 -0.41
CA PHE A 75 7.15 9.32 1.01
C PHE A 75 6.30 8.41 1.89
N LEU A 76 5.00 8.32 1.63
CA LEU A 76 4.10 7.36 2.29
C LEU A 76 4.53 5.91 2.03
N THR A 77 4.85 5.58 0.78
CA THR A 77 5.33 4.25 0.38
C THR A 77 6.59 3.88 1.14
N LEU A 78 7.59 4.77 1.16
CA LEU A 78 8.86 4.59 1.89
C LEU A 78 8.69 4.62 3.42
N GLY A 79 7.55 5.09 3.93
CA GLY A 79 7.31 5.24 5.36
C GLY A 79 8.18 6.34 5.97
N LEU A 80 8.31 7.46 5.26
CA LEU A 80 8.94 8.68 5.75
C LEU A 80 7.85 9.65 6.19
N HIS A 81 7.91 10.14 7.43
CA HIS A 81 6.87 10.97 8.04
C HIS A 81 5.47 10.37 7.84
N THR A 82 5.34 9.05 8.08
CA THR A 82 4.26 8.20 7.59
C THR A 82 2.87 8.77 7.89
N ARG A 83 2.64 9.32 9.09
CA ARG A 83 1.32 9.84 9.49
C ARG A 83 0.96 11.15 8.82
N ILE A 84 1.93 12.04 8.61
CA ILE A 84 1.71 13.30 7.91
C ILE A 84 1.41 13.00 6.45
N ASN A 85 2.22 12.16 5.81
CA ASN A 85 1.99 11.80 4.41
C ASN A 85 0.72 10.96 4.21
N ALA A 86 0.28 10.16 5.19
CA ALA A 86 -1.03 9.51 5.14
C ALA A 86 -2.18 10.53 5.17
N LEU A 87 -2.10 11.55 6.04
CA LEU A 87 -3.08 12.62 6.11
C LEU A 87 -3.12 13.44 4.83
N LEU A 88 -1.96 13.88 4.33
CA LEU A 88 -1.87 14.64 3.10
C LEU A 88 -2.38 13.83 1.91
N ASN A 89 -2.00 12.55 1.80
CA ASN A 89 -2.50 11.67 0.75
C ASN A 89 -4.03 11.55 0.77
N TYR A 90 -4.62 11.37 1.97
CA TYR A 90 -6.07 11.36 2.11
C TYR A 90 -6.72 12.67 1.65
N ILE A 91 -6.15 13.82 2.03
CA ILE A 91 -6.65 15.13 1.60
C ILE A 91 -6.58 15.26 0.08
N PHE A 92 -5.48 14.84 -0.55
CA PHE A 92 -5.33 14.88 -2.00
C PHE A 92 -6.37 14.01 -2.71
N TRP A 93 -6.64 12.80 -2.21
CA TRP A 93 -7.71 11.96 -2.74
C TRP A 93 -9.08 12.65 -2.69
N VAL A 94 -9.45 13.23 -1.52
CA VAL A 94 -10.71 13.98 -1.39
C VAL A 94 -10.74 15.18 -2.33
N VAL A 95 -9.65 15.95 -2.41
CA VAL A 95 -9.59 17.15 -3.23
C VAL A 95 -9.70 16.83 -4.72
N PHE A 96 -8.92 15.86 -5.21
CA PHE A 96 -8.94 15.51 -6.63
C PHE A 96 -10.28 14.88 -7.04
N VAL A 97 -10.80 13.94 -6.26
CA VAL A 97 -12.06 13.28 -6.60
C VAL A 97 -13.23 14.25 -6.57
N VAL A 98 -13.28 15.20 -5.63
CA VAL A 98 -14.44 16.12 -5.48
C VAL A 98 -14.36 17.35 -6.38
N PHE A 99 -13.16 17.89 -6.60
CA PHE A 99 -13.00 19.19 -7.27
C PHE A 99 -12.40 19.10 -8.67
N THR A 100 -12.33 17.90 -9.26
CA THR A 100 -11.94 17.71 -10.66
C THR A 100 -12.91 16.78 -11.36
N ASN A 101 -12.77 16.66 -12.69
CA ASN A 101 -13.61 15.78 -13.52
C ASN A 101 -13.55 14.30 -13.11
N MET A 102 -12.62 13.91 -12.23
CA MET A 102 -12.62 12.58 -11.61
C MET A 102 -13.96 12.22 -10.94
N TRP A 103 -14.74 13.21 -10.49
CA TRP A 103 -16.07 12.98 -9.92
C TRP A 103 -17.07 12.38 -10.93
N GLU A 104 -16.95 12.73 -12.23
CA GLU A 104 -17.95 12.44 -13.25
C GLU A 104 -17.72 11.08 -13.93
N ASP A 105 -16.46 10.66 -14.08
CA ASP A 105 -16.08 9.59 -15.02
C ASP A 105 -15.63 8.25 -14.38
N PHE A 106 -15.42 8.18 -13.06
CA PHE A 106 -14.82 7.00 -12.40
C PHE A 106 -15.79 6.20 -11.51
N ASP A 107 -16.81 5.59 -12.11
CA ASP A 107 -17.82 4.75 -11.42
C ASP A 107 -17.34 3.29 -11.15
N GLY A 108 -16.06 3.11 -10.84
CA GLY A 108 -15.43 1.80 -10.63
C GLY A 108 -15.31 1.37 -9.16
N GLY A 109 -15.68 2.23 -8.21
CA GLY A 109 -15.49 2.02 -6.77
C GLY A 109 -14.03 2.06 -6.30
N PHE A 110 -13.07 2.30 -7.20
CA PHE A 110 -11.64 2.40 -6.88
C PHE A 110 -11.33 3.62 -6.03
N ASP A 111 -11.80 4.80 -6.45
CA ASP A 111 -11.52 6.05 -5.75
C ASP A 111 -12.04 6.02 -4.31
N GLN A 112 -13.26 5.50 -4.12
CA GLN A 112 -13.89 5.37 -2.81
C GLN A 112 -13.16 4.34 -1.93
N LEU A 113 -12.73 3.22 -2.50
CA LEU A 113 -11.85 2.27 -1.80
C LEU A 113 -10.56 2.96 -1.33
N VAL A 114 -9.92 3.75 -2.19
CA VAL A 114 -8.65 4.40 -1.87
C VAL A 114 -8.85 5.56 -0.87
N ILE A 115 -9.94 6.33 -0.95
CA ILE A 115 -10.32 7.34 0.04
C ILE A 115 -10.49 6.69 1.42
N GLY A 116 -11.34 5.66 1.52
CA GLY A 116 -11.62 4.97 2.77
C GLY A 116 -10.37 4.35 3.40
N SER A 117 -9.53 3.70 2.58
CA SER A 117 -8.28 3.11 3.04
C SER A 117 -7.22 4.15 3.42
N SER A 118 -7.14 5.26 2.69
CA SER A 118 -6.25 6.38 3.01
C SER A 118 -6.64 7.03 4.34
N PHE A 119 -7.94 7.21 4.58
CA PHE A 119 -8.46 7.70 5.86
C PHE A 119 -8.04 6.80 7.03
N LEU A 120 -8.21 5.48 6.90
CA LEU A 120 -7.82 4.53 7.94
C LEU A 120 -6.31 4.50 8.18
N LEU A 121 -5.50 4.68 7.14
CA LEU A 121 -4.05 4.68 7.21
C LEU A 121 -3.49 5.81 8.09
N ILE A 122 -4.23 6.93 8.24
CA ILE A 122 -3.89 8.02 9.17
C ILE A 122 -3.77 7.49 10.60
N PHE A 123 -4.62 6.54 10.99
CA PHE A 123 -4.73 6.06 12.39
C PHE A 123 -3.96 4.77 12.65
N ILE A 124 -3.60 4.03 11.61
CA ILE A 124 -2.97 2.70 11.73
C ILE A 124 -1.44 2.79 11.83
N PRO A 125 -0.78 2.03 12.72
CA PRO A 125 0.67 2.04 12.91
C PRO A 125 1.44 1.26 11.83
N SER A 126 1.29 1.69 10.58
CA SER A 126 1.98 1.13 9.42
C SER A 126 3.46 1.54 9.34
N GLU A 127 3.88 2.55 10.11
CA GLU A 127 5.29 2.95 10.24
C GLU A 127 6.14 1.92 11.00
N ARG A 128 5.54 0.97 11.72
CA ARG A 128 6.27 0.06 12.62
C ARG A 128 7.07 -1.03 11.90
N ALA A 129 6.90 -1.21 10.59
CA ALA A 129 7.68 -2.13 9.77
C ALA A 129 8.05 -1.49 8.42
N PHE A 130 9.24 -1.85 7.91
CA PHE A 130 9.76 -1.43 6.60
C PHE A 130 9.63 0.07 6.32
N SER A 131 10.02 0.94 7.26
CA SER A 131 9.83 2.39 7.17
C SER A 131 11.14 3.15 7.39
N LEU A 132 11.29 4.26 6.68
CA LEU A 132 12.37 5.22 6.96
C LEU A 132 12.20 5.91 8.32
N ASP A 133 10.97 6.02 8.84
CA ASP A 133 10.73 6.48 10.21
C ASP A 133 11.43 5.59 11.25
N ASN A 134 11.38 4.27 11.08
CA ASN A 134 12.13 3.33 11.92
C ASN A 134 13.65 3.48 11.75
N LEU A 135 14.14 3.77 10.55
CA LEU A 135 15.56 4.06 10.32
C LEU A 135 15.99 5.31 11.10
N ARG A 136 15.21 6.39 11.03
CA ARG A 136 15.48 7.63 11.76
C ARG A 136 15.50 7.41 13.27
N LEU A 137 14.55 6.63 13.79
CA LEU A 137 14.55 6.25 15.21
C LEU A 137 15.77 5.40 15.59
N ARG A 138 16.17 4.44 14.75
CA ARG A 138 17.39 3.64 14.99
C ARG A 138 18.63 4.52 15.03
N ILE A 139 18.76 5.45 14.08
CA ILE A 139 19.88 6.39 14.03
C ILE A 139 19.89 7.28 15.28
N ALA A 140 18.73 7.79 15.71
CA ALA A 140 18.61 8.66 16.88
C ALA A 140 18.98 7.94 18.19
N HIS A 141 18.63 6.66 18.31
CA HIS A 141 18.89 5.86 19.51
C HIS A 141 20.10 4.91 19.39
N PHE A 142 20.92 5.06 18.35
CA PHE A 142 22.07 4.18 18.16
C PHE A 142 23.12 4.46 19.23
N LYS A 143 23.36 3.46 20.09
CA LYS A 143 24.41 3.48 21.10
C LYS A 143 25.38 2.31 20.86
N PRO A 144 26.70 2.55 20.87
CA PRO A 144 27.68 1.47 20.87
C PRO A 144 27.37 0.49 22.01
N ASN A 145 27.43 -0.81 21.72
CA ASN A 145 27.25 -1.91 22.69
C ASN A 145 25.86 -2.01 23.36
N GLN A 146 24.85 -1.24 22.94
CA GLN A 146 23.48 -1.40 23.39
C GLN A 146 22.54 -1.63 22.21
N SER A 147 21.80 -2.74 22.23
CA SER A 147 20.77 -3.02 21.24
C SER A 147 19.50 -2.25 21.57
N TRP A 148 19.21 -1.22 20.77
CA TRP A 148 17.90 -0.57 20.77
C TRP A 148 17.12 -1.00 19.52
N GLU A 149 15.89 -1.45 19.71
CA GLU A 149 15.02 -1.91 18.64
C GLU A 149 13.66 -1.22 18.70
N PRO A 150 13.16 -0.65 17.59
CA PRO A 150 11.84 -0.04 17.55
C PRO A 150 10.74 -1.08 17.77
N LYS A 151 9.59 -0.64 18.29
CA LYS A 151 8.41 -1.52 18.48
C LYS A 151 7.92 -2.05 17.13
N ARG A 152 8.09 -3.37 16.89
CA ARG A 152 7.69 -4.06 15.65
C ARG A 152 6.32 -4.74 15.71
N THR A 153 5.49 -4.38 16.69
CA THR A 153 4.16 -4.96 16.89
C THR A 153 3.07 -3.90 16.79
N ALA A 154 1.87 -4.30 16.38
CA ALA A 154 0.69 -3.46 16.23
C ALA A 154 -0.55 -4.15 16.82
N PRO A 155 -1.58 -3.40 17.26
CA PRO A 155 -2.87 -3.98 17.65
C PRO A 155 -3.49 -4.80 16.51
N LEU A 156 -4.02 -5.99 16.83
CA LEU A 156 -4.74 -6.83 15.87
C LEU A 156 -5.92 -6.09 15.24
N LEU A 157 -6.58 -5.23 16.03
CA LEU A 157 -7.68 -4.38 15.57
C LEU A 157 -7.31 -3.54 14.33
N SER A 158 -6.05 -3.10 14.22
CA SER A 158 -5.59 -2.29 13.07
C SER A 158 -5.72 -3.03 11.74
N TYR A 159 -5.44 -4.35 11.74
CA TYR A 159 -5.64 -5.20 10.56
C TYR A 159 -7.13 -5.40 10.27
N GLN A 160 -7.91 -5.66 11.33
CA GLN A 160 -9.32 -5.97 11.21
C GLN A 160 -10.14 -4.79 10.70
N LEU A 161 -9.81 -3.55 11.12
CA LEU A 161 -10.51 -2.35 10.68
C LEU A 161 -10.37 -2.12 9.18
N VAL A 162 -9.15 -2.21 8.64
CA VAL A 162 -8.92 -2.06 7.18
C VAL A 162 -9.65 -3.14 6.41
N VAL A 163 -9.50 -4.40 6.81
CA VAL A 163 -10.16 -5.51 6.12
C VAL A 163 -11.69 -5.39 6.21
N LEU A 164 -12.24 -4.99 7.37
CA LEU A 164 -13.68 -4.83 7.54
C LEU A 164 -14.23 -3.74 6.61
N PHE A 165 -13.60 -2.57 6.59
CA PHE A 165 -14.11 -1.39 5.90
C PHE A 165 -13.87 -1.49 4.40
N SER A 166 -12.63 -1.75 4.02
CA SER A 166 -12.20 -1.72 2.61
C SER A 166 -12.62 -2.97 1.84
N LEU A 167 -12.81 -4.12 2.51
CA LEU A 167 -13.24 -5.36 1.86
C LEU A 167 -14.63 -5.81 2.33
N GLY A 168 -14.85 -5.91 3.63
CA GLY A 168 -16.08 -6.48 4.18
C GLY A 168 -17.35 -5.70 3.84
N LEU A 169 -17.36 -4.38 4.10
CA LEU A 169 -18.50 -3.53 3.80
C LEU A 169 -18.72 -3.39 2.30
N LEU A 170 -17.64 -3.16 1.54
CA LEU A 170 -17.64 -3.08 0.09
C LEU A 170 -18.24 -4.34 -0.56
N TYR A 171 -17.80 -5.53 -0.14
CA TYR A 171 -18.33 -6.78 -0.67
C TYR A 171 -19.78 -7.02 -0.31
N PHE A 172 -20.16 -6.74 0.94
CA PHE A 172 -21.52 -6.96 1.37
C PHE A 172 -22.49 -6.06 0.61
N ASP A 173 -22.13 -4.79 0.42
CA ASP A 173 -22.91 -3.85 -0.36
C ASP A 173 -23.03 -4.28 -1.83
N SER A 174 -21.89 -4.63 -2.46
CA SER A 174 -21.86 -5.17 -3.82
C SER A 174 -22.73 -6.41 -3.99
N PHE A 175 -22.74 -7.32 -3.01
CA PHE A 175 -23.62 -8.49 -3.01
C PHE A 175 -25.10 -8.09 -3.03
N VAL A 176 -25.53 -7.15 -2.18
CA VAL A 176 -26.92 -6.68 -2.12
C VAL A 176 -27.37 -6.14 -3.48
N HIS A 177 -26.57 -5.29 -4.11
CA HIS A 177 -26.87 -4.76 -5.44
C HIS A 177 -27.05 -5.87 -6.49
N LYS A 178 -26.18 -6.88 -6.47
CA LYS A 178 -26.20 -7.99 -7.44
C LYS A 178 -27.38 -8.94 -7.29
N LEU A 179 -28.06 -8.96 -6.14
CA LEU A 179 -29.29 -9.74 -5.97
C LEU A 179 -30.44 -9.25 -6.87
N PHE A 180 -30.36 -8.00 -7.37
CA PHE A 180 -31.35 -7.41 -8.27
C PHE A 180 -30.93 -7.44 -9.74
N ALA A 181 -29.91 -8.24 -10.09
CA ALA A 181 -29.41 -8.35 -11.45
C ALA A 181 -29.52 -9.80 -11.94
N GLU A 182 -30.32 -10.02 -12.98
CA GLU A 182 -30.65 -11.37 -13.48
C GLU A 182 -29.41 -12.18 -13.90
N HIS A 183 -28.44 -11.54 -14.56
CA HIS A 183 -27.18 -12.19 -14.96
C HIS A 183 -26.32 -12.62 -13.77
N TRP A 184 -26.43 -11.96 -12.62
CA TRP A 184 -25.79 -12.44 -11.39
C TRP A 184 -26.53 -13.64 -10.82
N LEU A 185 -27.87 -13.61 -10.81
CA LEU A 185 -28.71 -14.70 -10.29
C LEU A 185 -28.60 -15.99 -11.12
N ASN A 186 -28.37 -15.89 -12.44
CA ASN A 186 -28.18 -17.04 -13.32
C ASN A 186 -26.70 -17.49 -13.45
N GLY A 187 -25.79 -16.88 -12.67
CA GLY A 187 -24.36 -17.21 -12.59
C GLY A 187 -23.49 -16.55 -13.67
N MET A 188 -24.05 -15.83 -14.63
CA MET A 188 -23.31 -15.16 -15.72
C MET A 188 -22.67 -13.82 -15.31
N GLY A 189 -22.71 -13.47 -14.03
CA GLY A 189 -22.21 -12.20 -13.49
C GLY A 189 -20.74 -11.89 -13.79
N ALA A 190 -19.88 -12.91 -13.84
CA ALA A 190 -18.48 -12.75 -14.21
C ALA A 190 -18.26 -12.74 -15.74
N TRP A 191 -19.16 -13.39 -16.48
CA TRP A 191 -19.05 -13.51 -17.93
C TRP A 191 -19.42 -12.20 -18.63
N LEU A 192 -20.51 -11.54 -18.22
CA LEU A 192 -21.03 -10.37 -18.93
C LEU A 192 -20.02 -9.19 -18.99
N PRO A 193 -19.38 -8.76 -17.89
CA PRO A 193 -18.37 -7.70 -17.98
C PRO A 193 -17.15 -8.13 -18.81
N SER A 194 -16.80 -9.41 -18.72
CA SER A 194 -15.63 -9.97 -19.41
C SER A 194 -15.88 -10.22 -20.90
N SER A 195 -17.12 -10.15 -21.38
CA SER A 195 -17.47 -10.25 -22.80
C SER A 195 -17.62 -8.90 -23.49
N MET A 196 -17.53 -7.79 -22.74
CA MET A 196 -17.65 -6.44 -23.28
C MET A 196 -16.30 -5.91 -23.78
N PRO A 197 -16.18 -5.47 -25.05
CA PRO A 197 -14.90 -5.05 -25.64
C PRO A 197 -14.18 -3.92 -24.90
N TYR A 198 -14.92 -2.98 -24.30
CA TYR A 198 -14.32 -1.85 -23.59
C TYR A 198 -13.83 -2.19 -22.17
N TYR A 199 -14.37 -3.27 -21.56
CA TYR A 199 -13.99 -3.70 -20.21
C TYR A 199 -12.88 -4.74 -20.21
N ILE A 200 -12.70 -5.52 -21.28
CA ILE A 200 -11.72 -6.59 -21.33
C ILE A 200 -10.32 -6.05 -21.65
N SER A 201 -9.28 -6.68 -21.08
CA SER A 201 -7.90 -6.39 -21.44
C SER A 201 -7.56 -6.94 -22.84
N ALA A 202 -6.38 -6.60 -23.35
CA ALA A 202 -5.87 -7.11 -24.63
C ALA A 202 -5.66 -8.64 -24.67
N LEU A 203 -5.81 -9.35 -23.54
CA LEU A 203 -5.60 -10.79 -23.45
C LEU A 203 -6.83 -11.55 -23.96
N ASP A 204 -6.62 -12.48 -24.89
CA ASP A 204 -7.70 -13.35 -25.36
C ASP A 204 -8.07 -14.42 -24.31
N VAL A 205 -9.22 -14.22 -23.68
CA VAL A 205 -9.81 -15.16 -22.71
C VAL A 205 -11.04 -15.88 -23.25
N SER A 206 -11.25 -15.91 -24.58
CA SER A 206 -12.40 -16.56 -25.21
C SER A 206 -12.53 -18.03 -24.78
N TRP A 207 -11.39 -18.72 -24.58
CA TRP A 207 -11.37 -20.10 -24.10
C TRP A 207 -12.06 -20.29 -22.74
N LEU A 208 -12.01 -19.28 -21.86
CA LEU A 208 -12.68 -19.27 -20.55
C LEU A 208 -14.12 -18.79 -20.69
N LEU A 209 -14.35 -17.71 -21.45
CA LEU A 209 -15.70 -17.16 -21.69
C LEU A 209 -16.65 -18.17 -22.33
N ASN A 210 -16.12 -19.08 -23.17
CA ASN A 210 -16.90 -20.10 -23.86
C ASN A 210 -17.21 -21.35 -23.01
N GLN A 211 -16.77 -21.39 -21.75
CA GLN A 211 -17.04 -22.50 -20.83
C GLN A 211 -18.15 -22.11 -19.85
N LYS A 212 -19.42 -22.22 -20.28
CA LYS A 212 -20.59 -21.80 -19.49
C LYS A 212 -20.62 -22.37 -18.05
N PRO A 213 -20.42 -23.68 -17.80
CA PRO A 213 -20.47 -24.21 -16.42
C PRO A 213 -19.40 -23.61 -15.51
N LEU A 214 -18.21 -23.36 -16.05
CA LEU A 214 -17.12 -22.74 -15.33
C LEU A 214 -17.46 -21.28 -14.98
N MET A 215 -18.02 -20.54 -15.93
CA MET A 215 -18.43 -19.16 -15.70
C MET A 215 -19.56 -19.02 -14.67
N GLN A 216 -20.55 -19.91 -14.72
CA GLN A 216 -21.59 -19.97 -13.69
C GLN A 216 -21.00 -20.28 -12.31
N THR A 217 -20.06 -21.21 -12.24
CA THR A 217 -19.36 -21.55 -10.99
C THR A 217 -18.61 -20.34 -10.43
N ILE A 218 -17.89 -19.59 -11.28
CA ILE A 218 -17.18 -18.37 -10.88
C ILE A 218 -18.17 -17.30 -10.39
N GLY A 219 -19.27 -17.07 -11.12
CA GLY A 219 -20.29 -16.08 -10.74
C GLY A 219 -20.93 -16.38 -9.38
N TYR A 220 -21.36 -17.62 -9.14
CA TYR A 220 -21.91 -18.02 -7.85
C TYR A 220 -20.86 -18.01 -6.73
N LEU A 221 -19.63 -18.42 -7.02
CA LEU A 221 -18.54 -18.34 -6.04
C LEU A 221 -18.30 -16.90 -5.59
N ILE A 222 -18.32 -15.93 -6.52
CA ILE A 222 -18.17 -14.50 -6.19
C ILE A 222 -19.32 -14.03 -5.29
N LEU A 223 -20.58 -14.36 -5.61
CA LEU A 223 -21.74 -13.96 -4.80
C LEU A 223 -21.68 -14.53 -3.38
N VAL A 224 -21.44 -15.84 -3.25
CA VAL A 224 -21.30 -16.51 -1.95
C VAL A 224 -20.13 -15.93 -1.17
N PHE A 225 -19.01 -15.69 -1.84
CA PHE A 225 -17.83 -15.09 -1.22
C PHE A 225 -18.12 -13.69 -0.68
N GLN A 226 -18.72 -12.82 -1.50
CA GLN A 226 -19.01 -11.44 -1.13
C GLN A 226 -19.95 -11.37 0.08
N PHE A 227 -21.02 -12.17 0.10
CA PHE A 227 -21.93 -12.28 1.23
C PHE A 227 -21.23 -12.82 2.49
N ALA A 228 -20.54 -13.96 2.36
CA ALA A 228 -19.98 -14.65 3.51
C ALA A 228 -18.84 -13.85 4.17
N PHE A 229 -18.04 -13.13 3.38
CA PHE A 229 -16.78 -12.53 3.80
C PHE A 229 -16.88 -11.80 5.15
N ILE A 230 -17.83 -10.87 5.29
CA ILE A 230 -18.00 -10.03 6.50
C ILE A 230 -18.21 -10.85 7.77
N PHE A 231 -18.83 -12.02 7.68
CA PHE A 231 -19.11 -12.91 8.81
C PHE A 231 -17.93 -13.83 9.16
N ILE A 232 -17.13 -14.23 8.17
CA ILE A 232 -16.12 -15.28 8.33
C ILE A 232 -14.68 -14.77 8.39
N PHE A 233 -14.34 -13.57 7.90
CA PHE A 233 -12.94 -13.13 7.80
C PHE A 233 -12.22 -13.01 9.16
N PHE A 234 -12.96 -12.81 10.25
CA PHE A 234 -12.42 -12.79 11.61
C PHE A 234 -12.00 -14.19 12.12
N ARG A 235 -12.54 -15.26 11.52
CA ARG A 235 -12.30 -16.64 11.94
C ARG A 235 -10.95 -17.12 11.41
N ARG A 236 -10.15 -17.75 12.29
CA ARG A 236 -8.78 -18.19 11.94
C ARG A 236 -8.76 -19.23 10.81
N TRP A 237 -9.70 -20.18 10.83
CA TRP A 237 -9.78 -21.26 9.83
C TRP A 237 -10.13 -20.72 8.44
N ALA A 238 -10.88 -19.62 8.35
CA ALA A 238 -11.35 -19.07 7.09
C ALA A 238 -10.30 -18.18 6.39
N ARG A 239 -9.23 -17.76 7.08
CA ARG A 239 -8.24 -16.81 6.54
C ARG A 239 -7.60 -17.27 5.24
N ILE A 240 -7.14 -18.53 5.17
CA ILE A 240 -6.44 -19.05 4.00
C ILE A 240 -7.40 -19.25 2.83
N PRO A 241 -8.56 -19.91 2.99
CA PRO A 241 -9.56 -19.98 1.92
C PRO A 241 -9.93 -18.60 1.38
N ILE A 242 -10.25 -17.65 2.26
CA ILE A 242 -10.64 -16.30 1.84
C ILE A 242 -9.51 -15.58 1.10
N LEU A 243 -8.27 -15.72 1.56
CA LEU A 243 -7.10 -15.14 0.93
C LEU A 243 -6.90 -15.70 -0.48
N ILE A 244 -6.91 -17.02 -0.65
CA ILE A 244 -6.67 -17.67 -1.94
C ILE A 244 -7.78 -17.30 -2.92
N ILE A 245 -9.02 -17.50 -2.50
CA ILE A 245 -10.21 -17.27 -3.32
C ILE A 245 -10.27 -15.79 -3.71
N GLY A 246 -10.20 -14.89 -2.72
CA GLY A 246 -10.16 -13.44 -2.91
C GLY A 246 -9.05 -12.94 -3.82
N ALA A 247 -7.80 -13.30 -3.53
CA ALA A 247 -6.67 -12.88 -4.34
C ALA A 247 -6.74 -13.43 -5.77
N SER A 248 -7.32 -14.62 -5.98
CA SER A 248 -7.44 -15.20 -7.32
C SER A 248 -8.34 -14.37 -8.22
N PHE A 249 -9.53 -13.95 -7.76
CA PHE A 249 -10.39 -13.13 -8.60
C PHE A 249 -9.89 -11.70 -8.77
N HIS A 250 -9.24 -11.10 -7.76
CA HIS A 250 -8.66 -9.76 -7.93
C HIS A 250 -7.42 -9.75 -8.83
N LEU A 251 -6.66 -10.84 -8.83
CA LEU A 251 -5.64 -11.07 -9.85
C LEU A 251 -6.30 -11.24 -11.23
N GLY A 252 -7.41 -11.98 -11.31
CA GLY A 252 -8.20 -12.09 -12.54
C GLY A 252 -8.68 -10.72 -13.05
N ILE A 253 -9.24 -9.87 -12.19
CA ILE A 253 -9.63 -8.49 -12.52
C ILE A 253 -8.42 -7.70 -13.04
N THR A 254 -7.28 -7.80 -12.36
CA THR A 254 -6.04 -7.10 -12.74
C THR A 254 -5.54 -7.50 -14.12
N LEU A 255 -5.66 -8.78 -14.49
CA LEU A 255 -5.13 -9.31 -15.73
C LEU A 255 -6.12 -9.19 -16.90
N PHE A 256 -7.41 -9.40 -16.63
CA PHE A 256 -8.42 -9.60 -17.67
C PHE A 256 -9.39 -8.43 -17.84
N LEU A 257 -9.48 -7.50 -16.89
CA LEU A 257 -10.33 -6.32 -17.01
C LEU A 257 -9.47 -5.03 -17.06
N ASN A 258 -9.92 -4.03 -17.83
CA ASN A 258 -9.30 -2.70 -17.92
C ASN A 258 -9.51 -1.81 -16.67
N ILE A 259 -9.90 -2.41 -15.55
CA ILE A 259 -10.00 -1.78 -14.22
C ILE A 259 -8.90 -2.31 -13.28
N TYR A 260 -7.71 -2.52 -13.83
CA TYR A 260 -6.58 -3.09 -13.09
C TYR A 260 -6.17 -2.31 -11.82
N PRO A 261 -6.31 -0.97 -11.71
CA PRO A 261 -6.01 -0.28 -10.45
C PRO A 261 -6.87 -0.76 -9.28
N PHE A 262 -8.15 -1.06 -9.53
CA PHE A 262 -9.05 -1.65 -8.54
C PHE A 262 -8.55 -3.03 -8.09
N GLY A 263 -8.23 -3.92 -9.04
CA GLY A 263 -7.70 -5.25 -8.74
C GLY A 263 -6.41 -5.21 -7.92
N LEU A 264 -5.47 -4.32 -8.28
CA LEU A 264 -4.22 -4.12 -7.55
C LEU A 264 -4.44 -3.56 -6.14
N ALA A 265 -5.31 -2.57 -5.99
CA ALA A 265 -5.68 -2.03 -4.68
C ALA A 265 -6.26 -3.14 -3.80
N MET A 266 -7.20 -3.93 -4.31
CA MET A 266 -7.80 -5.05 -3.57
C MET A 266 -6.73 -6.07 -3.17
N LEU A 267 -5.83 -6.47 -4.08
CA LEU A 267 -4.69 -7.36 -3.77
C LEU A 267 -3.79 -6.81 -2.66
N ALA A 268 -3.53 -5.49 -2.63
CA ALA A 268 -2.77 -4.89 -1.54
C ALA A 268 -3.46 -5.12 -0.18
N HIS A 269 -4.79 -4.99 -0.09
CA HIS A 269 -5.54 -5.26 1.14
C HIS A 269 -5.48 -6.74 1.56
N TYR A 270 -5.41 -7.68 0.61
CA TYR A 270 -5.27 -9.10 0.91
C TYR A 270 -3.95 -9.45 1.63
N LEU A 271 -2.91 -8.60 1.55
CA LEU A 271 -1.69 -8.75 2.36
C LEU A 271 -1.99 -8.77 3.87
N LEU A 272 -3.08 -8.13 4.30
CA LEU A 272 -3.51 -8.08 5.70
C LEU A 272 -4.16 -9.39 6.17
N LEU A 273 -4.57 -10.27 5.26
CA LEU A 273 -5.12 -11.60 5.57
C LEU A 273 -4.03 -12.68 5.63
N VAL A 274 -2.83 -12.41 5.13
CA VAL A 274 -1.71 -13.35 5.13
C VAL A 274 -1.37 -13.78 6.57
N PRO A 275 -1.33 -15.09 6.88
CA PRO A 275 -1.02 -15.57 8.21
C PRO A 275 0.32 -15.05 8.74
N PHE A 276 0.34 -14.53 9.97
CA PHE A 276 1.56 -13.95 10.56
C PHE A 276 2.75 -14.93 10.57
N HIS A 277 2.49 -16.22 10.76
CA HIS A 277 3.55 -17.24 10.74
C HIS A 277 4.23 -17.35 9.37
N TRP A 278 3.53 -17.10 8.25
CA TRP A 278 4.13 -17.15 6.92
C TRP A 278 5.19 -16.05 6.76
N TRP A 279 4.92 -14.84 7.25
CA TRP A 279 5.93 -13.78 7.31
C TRP A 279 7.16 -14.19 8.11
N THR A 280 6.97 -14.88 9.24
CA THR A 280 8.11 -15.38 10.04
C THR A 280 8.90 -16.47 9.31
N CYS A 281 8.22 -17.36 8.57
CA CYS A 281 8.88 -18.39 7.76
C CYS A 281 9.66 -17.81 6.59
N ILE A 282 9.08 -16.84 5.88
CA ILE A 282 9.75 -16.11 4.80
C ILE A 282 11.00 -15.40 5.35
N GLY A 283 10.87 -14.69 6.48
CA GLY A 283 12.01 -14.04 7.14
C GLY A 283 13.12 -15.02 7.51
N LYS A 284 12.78 -16.19 8.08
CA LYS A 284 13.76 -17.25 8.40
C LYS A 284 14.46 -17.82 7.16
N ARG A 285 13.75 -17.94 6.02
CA ARG A 285 14.33 -18.43 4.75
C ARG A 285 15.27 -17.41 4.11
N ILE A 286 14.98 -16.12 4.26
CA ILE A 286 15.82 -15.03 3.72
C ILE A 286 17.07 -14.84 4.58
N ARG A 287 16.98 -15.08 5.90
CA ARG A 287 18.07 -14.90 6.85
C ARG A 287 19.26 -15.83 6.56
N ALA A 288 20.46 -15.28 6.57
CA ALA A 288 21.71 -16.02 6.48
C ALA A 288 21.93 -16.86 7.76
N LYS A 289 22.37 -18.11 7.61
CA LYS A 289 22.66 -19.00 8.76
C LYS A 289 23.87 -18.54 9.58
N LYS A 290 24.84 -17.92 8.90
CA LYS A 290 26.04 -17.29 9.47
C LYS A 290 26.27 -15.96 8.76
N PRO A 291 26.86 -14.95 9.43
CA PRO A 291 27.29 -13.73 8.77
C PRO A 291 28.20 -14.04 7.58
N ARG A 292 27.99 -13.35 6.47
CA ARG A 292 28.78 -13.45 5.24
C ARG A 292 29.94 -12.47 5.22
N LEU A 293 29.81 -11.38 5.96
CA LEU A 293 30.75 -10.29 5.99
C LEU A 293 30.82 -9.72 7.41
N SER A 294 32.03 -9.63 7.97
CA SER A 294 32.28 -8.85 9.18
C SER A 294 32.76 -7.48 8.78
N VAL A 295 32.04 -6.42 9.16
CA VAL A 295 32.36 -5.03 8.84
C VAL A 295 32.87 -4.34 10.10
N PHE A 296 34.04 -3.73 9.99
CA PHE A 296 34.73 -3.03 11.06
C PHE A 296 34.62 -1.53 10.86
N TYR A 297 34.11 -0.82 11.86
CA TYR A 297 33.85 0.61 11.80
C TYR A 297 34.40 1.35 13.02
N ASP A 298 34.66 2.64 12.84
CA ASP A 298 35.05 3.55 13.93
C ASP A 298 33.83 3.84 14.84
N GLN A 299 33.87 3.34 16.08
CA GLN A 299 32.80 3.51 17.07
C GLN A 299 32.65 4.96 17.56
N ASP A 300 33.72 5.74 17.48
CA ASP A 300 33.78 7.10 17.98
C ASP A 300 33.32 8.11 16.92
N CYS A 301 33.31 7.72 15.64
CA CYS A 301 32.83 8.57 14.55
C CYS A 301 31.31 8.53 14.37
N ALA A 302 30.65 9.70 14.50
CA ALA A 302 29.21 9.87 14.33
C ALA A 302 28.70 9.39 12.95
N LEU A 303 29.44 9.72 11.89
CA LEU A 303 29.10 9.33 10.52
C LEU A 303 29.16 7.81 10.34
N CYS A 304 30.20 7.16 10.87
CA CYS A 304 30.37 5.71 10.82
C CYS A 304 29.22 5.00 11.56
N ARG A 305 28.84 5.49 12.75
CA ARG A 305 27.69 4.95 13.50
C ARG A 305 26.37 5.05 12.74
N ARG A 306 26.08 6.22 12.13
CA ARG A 306 24.89 6.42 11.29
C ARG A 306 24.89 5.47 10.08
N THR A 307 26.06 5.30 9.45
CA THR A 307 26.24 4.41 8.30
C THR A 307 25.95 2.96 8.70
N VAL A 308 26.48 2.50 9.82
CA VAL A 308 26.27 1.15 10.33
C VAL A 308 24.83 0.90 10.76
N ALA A 309 24.18 1.86 11.44
CA ALA A 309 22.75 1.78 11.75
C ALA A 309 21.89 1.66 10.47
N THR A 310 22.30 2.35 9.39
CA THR A 310 21.65 2.28 8.09
C THR A 310 21.85 0.92 7.42
N ILE A 311 23.08 0.40 7.41
CA ILE A 311 23.38 -0.94 6.92
C ILE A 311 22.55 -1.99 7.66
N GLN A 312 22.50 -1.92 8.99
CA GLN A 312 21.72 -2.85 9.82
C GLN A 312 20.22 -2.79 9.53
N HIS A 313 19.68 -1.61 9.23
CA HIS A 313 18.27 -1.43 8.87
C HIS A 313 17.93 -2.14 7.55
N PHE A 314 18.82 -2.02 6.57
CA PHE A 314 18.63 -2.54 5.22
C PHE A 314 19.09 -4.00 5.06
N ASP A 315 19.85 -4.55 6.01
CA ASP A 315 20.29 -5.95 6.02
C ASP A 315 19.17 -6.92 6.44
N ILE A 316 18.16 -7.07 5.56
CA ILE A 316 17.02 -7.98 5.75
C ILE A 316 17.48 -9.44 5.95
N ALA A 317 18.61 -9.81 5.34
CA ALA A 317 19.17 -11.15 5.42
C ALA A 317 19.98 -11.38 6.71
N HIS A 318 20.26 -10.36 7.52
CA HIS A 318 21.22 -10.43 8.63
C HIS A 318 22.55 -11.09 8.19
N ALA A 319 23.02 -10.71 7.01
CA ALA A 319 24.25 -11.24 6.41
C ALA A 319 25.50 -10.50 6.89
N ILE A 320 25.36 -9.37 7.57
CA ILE A 320 26.47 -8.50 7.98
C ILE A 320 26.59 -8.52 9.51
N GLU A 321 27.80 -8.83 9.98
CA GLU A 321 28.19 -8.66 11.37
C GLU A 321 28.92 -7.33 11.52
N LEU A 322 28.48 -6.48 12.44
CA LEU A 322 29.01 -5.12 12.62
C LEU A 322 29.86 -5.09 13.89
N LYS A 323 31.17 -4.83 13.73
CA LYS A 323 32.15 -4.81 14.82
C LYS A 323 32.82 -3.46 14.90
N GLY A 324 33.00 -2.94 16.11
CA GLY A 324 33.77 -1.73 16.30
C GLY A 324 35.26 -1.99 16.27
N LEU A 325 36.02 -1.12 15.59
CA LEU A 325 37.48 -1.20 15.53
C LEU A 325 38.10 -1.13 16.92
N GLN A 326 37.66 -0.19 17.75
CA GLN A 326 38.19 0.03 19.11
C GLN A 326 38.06 -1.22 20.00
N SER A 327 36.95 -1.96 19.89
CA SER A 327 36.70 -3.12 20.75
C SER A 327 37.18 -4.45 20.16
N HIS A 328 37.21 -4.60 18.83
CA HIS A 328 37.40 -5.92 18.19
C HIS A 328 38.58 -5.99 17.22
N ALA A 329 39.27 -4.88 16.90
CA ALA A 329 40.38 -4.94 15.93
C ALA A 329 41.53 -5.83 16.42
N ALA A 330 41.86 -5.79 17.71
CA ALA A 330 42.96 -6.57 18.29
C ALA A 330 42.73 -8.10 18.23
N GLU A 331 41.47 -8.53 18.15
CA GLU A 331 41.09 -9.96 18.09
C GLU A 331 41.15 -10.52 16.65
N GLN A 332 41.43 -9.69 15.65
CA GLN A 332 41.33 -10.07 14.23
C GLN A 332 42.71 -10.09 13.56
N PRO A 333 43.27 -11.27 13.25
CA PRO A 333 44.61 -11.40 12.67
C PRO A 333 44.81 -10.61 11.37
N GLN A 334 43.77 -10.46 10.56
CA GLN A 334 43.82 -9.76 9.28
C GLN A 334 43.99 -8.23 9.44
N LEU A 335 43.69 -7.68 10.62
CA LEU A 335 43.84 -6.26 10.93
C LEU A 335 45.12 -5.95 11.75
N ALA A 336 45.79 -6.98 12.27
CA ALA A 336 46.92 -6.84 13.20
C ALA A 336 48.13 -6.09 12.60
N ASN A 337 48.32 -6.18 11.28
CA ASN A 337 49.44 -5.54 10.58
C ASN A 337 49.18 -4.07 10.20
N ILE A 338 48.00 -3.52 10.51
CA ILE A 338 47.63 -2.14 10.16
C ILE A 338 47.68 -1.29 11.42
N ASN A 339 48.40 -0.18 11.37
CA ASN A 339 48.50 0.75 12.48
C ASN A 339 47.11 1.30 12.86
N GLN A 340 46.85 1.49 14.16
CA GLN A 340 45.54 1.94 14.65
C GLN A 340 45.10 3.27 14.04
N SER A 341 46.01 4.22 13.83
CA SER A 341 45.73 5.51 13.19
C SER A 341 45.34 5.38 11.72
N GLU A 342 45.75 4.30 11.05
CA GLU A 342 45.38 3.98 9.68
C GLU A 342 44.06 3.21 9.62
N LEU A 343 43.83 2.25 10.54
CA LEU A 343 42.55 1.56 10.69
C LEU A 343 41.38 2.53 10.89
N LEU A 344 41.59 3.64 11.60
CA LEU A 344 40.56 4.64 11.83
C LEU A 344 40.30 5.54 10.60
N LYS A 345 41.09 5.43 9.51
CA LYS A 345 40.85 6.21 8.29
C LYS A 345 39.76 5.60 7.41
N ASP A 346 39.55 4.28 7.46
CA ASP A 346 38.67 3.58 6.54
C ASP A 346 37.70 2.60 7.19
N LEU A 347 36.66 2.24 6.42
CA LEU A 347 35.78 1.12 6.73
C LEU A 347 36.39 -0.17 6.17
N TYR A 348 36.53 -1.20 7.02
CA TYR A 348 37.11 -2.48 6.63
C TYR A 348 36.07 -3.58 6.66
N ALA A 349 36.26 -4.60 5.85
CA ALA A 349 35.46 -5.81 5.93
C ALA A 349 36.26 -7.08 5.66
N ILE A 350 35.84 -8.16 6.31
CA ILE A 350 36.41 -9.50 6.16
C ILE A 350 35.30 -10.45 5.71
N ASP A 351 35.50 -11.14 4.60
CA ASP A 351 34.57 -12.15 4.11
C ASP A 351 34.84 -13.54 4.73
N GLN A 352 33.97 -14.51 4.43
CA GLN A 352 34.11 -15.89 4.92
C GLN A 352 35.38 -16.61 4.42
N LYS A 353 36.07 -16.07 3.41
CA LYS A 353 37.34 -16.59 2.87
C LYS A 353 38.54 -15.86 3.49
N ASN A 354 38.33 -15.09 4.56
CA ASN A 354 39.34 -14.26 5.23
C ASN A 354 39.99 -13.21 4.32
N ARG A 355 39.30 -12.76 3.26
CA ARG A 355 39.80 -11.67 2.42
C ARG A 355 39.45 -10.34 3.05
N LEU A 356 40.44 -9.48 3.17
CA LEU A 356 40.30 -8.11 3.66
C LEU A 356 39.92 -7.17 2.52
N TYR A 357 38.90 -6.35 2.76
CA TYR A 357 38.48 -5.25 1.89
C TYR A 357 38.55 -3.94 2.68
N SER A 358 38.82 -2.84 2.00
CA SER A 358 38.91 -1.51 2.61
C SER A 358 38.25 -0.44 1.73
N GLY A 359 37.80 0.64 2.37
CA GLY A 359 37.23 1.80 1.68
C GLY A 359 36.00 1.45 0.84
N ILE A 360 35.97 1.90 -0.42
CA ILE A 360 34.83 1.67 -1.34
C ILE A 360 34.56 0.18 -1.58
N ASP A 361 35.60 -0.66 -1.58
CA ASP A 361 35.44 -2.10 -1.80
C ASP A 361 34.63 -2.75 -0.67
N THR A 362 34.76 -2.24 0.57
CA THR A 362 33.92 -2.66 1.69
C THR A 362 32.43 -2.40 1.41
N TYR A 363 32.07 -1.24 0.86
CA TYR A 363 30.67 -0.93 0.52
C TYR A 363 30.15 -1.83 -0.60
N LEU A 364 30.97 -2.13 -1.61
CA LEU A 364 30.61 -3.07 -2.66
C LEU A 364 30.34 -4.47 -2.10
N GLN A 365 31.15 -4.94 -1.15
CA GLN A 365 30.92 -6.22 -0.50
C GLN A 365 29.68 -6.21 0.41
N ILE A 366 29.42 -5.11 1.12
CA ILE A 366 28.19 -4.92 1.91
C ILE A 366 26.95 -5.07 1.02
N LEU A 367 26.91 -4.37 -0.12
CA LEU A 367 25.80 -4.43 -1.06
C LEU A 367 25.61 -5.85 -1.63
N LYS A 368 26.71 -6.53 -1.99
CA LYS A 368 26.69 -7.94 -2.45
C LYS A 368 26.19 -8.89 -1.35
N ALA A 369 26.63 -8.69 -0.10
CA ALA A 369 26.26 -9.54 1.03
C ALA A 369 24.74 -9.46 1.35
N MET A 370 24.16 -8.26 1.29
CA MET A 370 22.71 -8.01 1.50
C MET A 370 21.80 -8.58 0.40
N ARG A 371 22.35 -9.02 -0.74
CA ARG A 371 21.68 -9.65 -1.88
C ARG A 371 20.82 -8.71 -2.73
N TYR A 372 19.73 -8.17 -2.20
CA TYR A 372 18.80 -7.36 -3.03
C TYR A 372 19.41 -6.07 -3.59
N PRO A 373 20.39 -5.40 -2.95
CA PRO A 373 21.06 -4.25 -3.54
C PRO A 373 22.35 -4.64 -4.30
N ALA A 374 22.64 -5.94 -4.48
CA ALA A 374 23.81 -6.42 -5.21
C ALA A 374 23.91 -5.91 -6.67
N PRO A 375 22.80 -5.73 -7.43
CA PRO A 375 22.87 -5.12 -8.75
C PRO A 375 23.54 -3.74 -8.76
N ILE A 376 23.29 -2.93 -7.73
CA ILE A 376 23.92 -1.61 -7.57
C ILE A 376 25.44 -1.77 -7.38
N ALA A 377 25.86 -2.78 -6.62
CA ALA A 377 27.28 -3.07 -6.44
C ALA A 377 27.96 -3.42 -7.78
N TYR A 378 27.31 -4.23 -8.61
CA TYR A 378 27.84 -4.58 -9.93
C TYR A 378 27.91 -3.37 -10.85
N LEU A 379 26.90 -2.49 -10.82
CA LEU A 379 26.90 -1.24 -11.57
C LEU A 379 28.06 -0.32 -11.15
N ILE A 380 28.26 -0.10 -9.84
CA ILE A 380 29.36 0.74 -9.33
C ILE A 380 30.73 0.11 -9.63
N SER A 381 30.81 -1.22 -9.79
CA SER A 381 32.07 -1.92 -10.10
C SER A 381 32.55 -1.68 -11.55
N VAL A 382 31.73 -1.10 -12.43
CA VAL A 382 32.11 -0.81 -13.82
C VAL A 382 33.21 0.27 -13.87
N PRO A 383 34.24 0.12 -14.72
CA PRO A 383 35.26 1.16 -14.92
C PRO A 383 34.63 2.53 -15.21
N GLY A 384 35.18 3.60 -14.64
CA GLY A 384 34.57 4.93 -14.65
C GLY A 384 33.74 5.18 -13.40
N LEU A 385 32.61 4.47 -13.23
CA LEU A 385 31.77 4.58 -12.03
C LEU A 385 32.53 4.21 -10.76
N TYR A 386 33.37 3.17 -10.81
CA TYR A 386 34.23 2.78 -9.69
C TYR A 386 35.20 3.90 -9.31
N HIS A 387 35.83 4.55 -10.30
CA HIS A 387 36.77 5.64 -10.04
C HIS A 387 36.07 6.86 -9.44
N CYS A 388 34.90 7.24 -9.98
CA CYS A 388 34.06 8.29 -9.41
C CYS A 388 33.67 7.98 -7.97
N ALA A 389 33.19 6.76 -7.69
CA ALA A 389 32.82 6.33 -6.35
C ALA A 389 34.01 6.33 -5.38
N LYS A 390 35.20 5.94 -5.84
CA LYS A 390 36.44 5.98 -5.05
C LYS A 390 36.82 7.42 -4.67
N VAL A 391 36.73 8.37 -5.60
CA VAL A 391 36.99 9.79 -5.34
C VAL A 391 35.99 10.36 -4.34
N ILE A 392 34.69 10.11 -4.56
CA ILE A 392 33.62 10.55 -3.64
C ILE A 392 33.84 9.97 -2.24
N TYR A 393 34.14 8.67 -2.15
CA TYR A 393 34.42 8.01 -0.88
C TYR A 393 35.61 8.66 -0.17
N ARG A 394 36.74 8.91 -0.86
CA ARG A 394 37.91 9.55 -0.26
C ARG A 394 37.58 10.94 0.28
N ASN A 395 36.87 11.74 -0.51
CA ASN A 395 36.45 13.07 -0.10
C ASN A 395 35.60 13.04 1.20
N ILE A 396 34.70 12.07 1.34
CA ILE A 396 33.90 11.90 2.56
C ILE A 396 34.76 11.38 3.72
N ALA A 397 35.60 10.37 3.46
CA ALA A 397 36.40 9.71 4.47
C ALA A 397 37.47 10.65 5.08
N ASP A 398 38.08 11.48 4.26
CA ASP A 398 39.17 12.36 4.68
C ASP A 398 38.64 13.63 5.38
N ASN A 399 37.44 14.09 5.03
CA ASN A 399 36.82 15.29 5.62
C ASN A 399 35.83 15.03 6.76
N ARG A 400 35.56 13.76 7.13
CA ARG A 400 34.63 13.47 8.24
C ARG A 400 35.19 13.94 9.58
N ASN A 401 34.34 14.47 10.44
CA ASN A 401 34.72 14.78 11.83
C ASN A 401 34.99 13.47 12.61
N ARG A 402 36.19 13.37 13.18
CA ARG A 402 36.68 12.22 13.96
C ARG A 402 36.72 12.50 15.46
N GLN A 403 36.14 13.61 15.91
CA GLN A 403 36.06 13.91 17.32
C GLN A 403 35.32 12.77 18.06
N PRO A 404 35.86 12.32 19.22
CA PRO A 404 35.20 11.33 20.04
C PRO A 404 33.81 11.85 20.41
N CYS A 405 32.82 11.05 20.06
CA CYS A 405 31.43 11.45 20.12
C CYS A 405 30.93 11.38 21.58
N ASN A 406 31.04 12.50 22.30
CA ASN A 406 30.52 12.72 23.66
C ASN A 406 28.97 12.83 23.68
N GLU A 407 28.37 13.14 24.83
CA GLU A 407 26.92 13.33 25.01
C GLU A 407 26.28 14.29 23.98
N THR A 408 27.05 15.25 23.48
CA THR A 408 26.65 16.24 22.44
C THR A 408 26.44 15.64 21.05
N CYS A 409 26.94 14.43 20.82
CA CYS A 409 26.94 13.75 19.54
C CYS A 409 25.97 12.54 19.54
N ILE A 410 25.33 12.28 20.69
CA ILE A 410 24.03 11.63 20.75
C ILE A 410 23.04 12.63 20.14
N PRO A 411 22.32 12.28 19.05
CA PRO A 411 21.25 13.12 18.56
C PRO A 411 20.34 13.45 19.73
N ALA A 412 20.11 14.74 19.98
CA ALA A 412 19.26 15.16 21.09
C ALA A 412 18.03 14.26 21.10
N THR A 413 17.75 13.64 22.25
CA THR A 413 16.53 12.89 22.54
C THR A 413 15.30 13.80 22.53
N THR A 414 15.29 14.85 21.71
CA THR A 414 14.06 15.50 21.28
C THR A 414 13.28 14.46 20.51
N ALA A 415 12.37 13.81 21.23
CA ALA A 415 11.33 12.92 20.78
C ALA A 415 11.12 12.98 19.25
N VAL A 416 11.83 12.13 18.51
CA VAL A 416 11.47 11.77 17.12
C VAL A 416 10.05 11.13 17.09
N ASN A 417 9.47 10.93 18.27
CA ASN A 417 8.13 10.47 18.55
C ASN A 417 7.05 11.59 18.60
N ASN A 418 7.29 12.76 18.01
CA ASN A 418 6.25 13.78 17.87
C ASN A 418 5.28 13.46 16.71
N ASN A 419 4.71 12.26 16.71
CA ASN A 419 3.47 12.05 15.96
C ASN A 419 2.37 12.78 16.72
N LEU A 420 2.14 14.06 16.38
CA LEU A 420 1.10 14.92 16.97
C LEU A 420 -0.23 14.18 17.09
N ILE A 421 -0.60 13.42 16.05
CA ILE A 421 -1.79 12.58 16.02
C ILE A 421 -1.76 11.53 17.14
N SER A 422 -0.67 10.78 17.29
CA SER A 422 -0.56 9.76 18.33
C SER A 422 -0.57 10.34 19.75
N THR A 423 0.08 11.50 19.94
CA THR A 423 0.08 12.22 21.21
C THR A 423 -1.31 12.74 21.55
N TYR A 424 -2.02 13.28 20.57
CA TYR A 424 -3.41 13.75 20.71
C TYR A 424 -4.36 12.59 21.04
N LEU A 425 -4.25 11.46 20.33
CA LEU A 425 -5.06 10.27 20.59
C LEU A 425 -4.82 9.72 22.01
N ASN A 426 -3.56 9.67 22.45
CA ASN A 426 -3.20 9.25 23.81
C ASN A 426 -3.75 10.22 24.87
N LYS A 427 -3.75 11.53 24.59
CA LYS A 427 -4.31 12.55 25.49
C LYS A 427 -5.82 12.37 25.68
N ILE A 428 -6.54 12.04 24.63
CA ILE A 428 -8.02 11.93 24.64
C ILE A 428 -8.50 10.54 25.09
N SER A 429 -7.63 9.53 24.96
CA SER A 429 -7.90 8.14 25.32
C SER A 429 -6.72 7.51 26.07
N PRO A 430 -6.45 7.94 27.32
CA PRO A 430 -5.28 7.47 28.07
C PRO A 430 -5.38 5.99 28.44
N THR A 431 -6.60 5.43 28.57
CA THR A 431 -6.81 4.00 28.86
C THR A 431 -7.31 3.23 27.65
N SER A 432 -6.97 1.93 27.58
CA SER A 432 -7.47 1.03 26.52
C SER A 432 -9.00 0.93 26.52
N LYS A 433 -9.66 1.02 27.69
CA LYS A 433 -11.12 1.04 27.82
C LYS A 433 -11.73 2.29 27.18
N GLN A 434 -11.15 3.48 27.41
CA GLN A 434 -11.63 4.71 26.78
C GLN A 434 -11.40 4.70 25.27
N ALA A 435 -10.23 4.25 24.82
CA ALA A 435 -9.93 4.08 23.41
C ALA A 435 -10.93 3.12 22.73
N ALA A 436 -11.16 1.95 23.33
CA ALA A 436 -12.12 0.98 22.81
C ALA A 436 -13.55 1.53 22.77
N THR A 437 -13.97 2.31 23.77
CA THR A 437 -15.30 2.93 23.81
C THR A 437 -15.48 3.95 22.69
N ARG A 438 -14.47 4.79 22.42
CA ARG A 438 -14.51 5.76 21.32
C ARG A 438 -14.50 5.07 19.96
N ILE A 439 -13.64 4.07 19.78
CA ILE A 439 -13.62 3.26 18.56
C ILE A 439 -14.98 2.59 18.35
N ALA A 440 -15.60 2.04 19.40
CA ALA A 440 -16.93 1.44 19.30
C ALA A 440 -17.99 2.43 18.79
N LYS A 441 -17.97 3.68 19.27
CA LYS A 441 -18.87 4.74 18.79
C LYS A 441 -18.63 5.09 17.33
N ILE A 442 -17.37 5.20 16.91
CA ILE A 442 -17.00 5.44 15.51
C ILE A 442 -17.46 4.28 14.63
N LEU A 443 -17.25 3.04 15.05
CA LEU A 443 -17.72 1.86 14.34
C LEU A 443 -19.24 1.84 14.20
N ALA A 444 -19.97 2.20 15.26
CA ALA A 444 -21.43 2.29 15.20
C ALA A 444 -21.88 3.36 14.19
N LEU A 445 -21.21 4.51 14.14
CA LEU A 445 -21.48 5.54 13.14
C LEU A 445 -21.20 5.04 11.72
N VAL A 446 -20.07 4.39 11.48
CA VAL A 446 -19.74 3.85 10.15
C VAL A 446 -20.76 2.81 9.72
N VAL A 447 -21.14 1.88 10.62
CA VAL A 447 -22.17 0.88 10.32
C VAL A 447 -23.50 1.58 9.98
N PHE A 448 -23.87 2.63 10.69
CA PHE A 448 -25.05 3.43 10.34
C PHE A 448 -24.95 4.06 8.95
N LEU A 449 -23.81 4.67 8.61
CA LEU A 449 -23.57 5.27 7.28
C LEU A 449 -23.62 4.21 6.17
N GLN A 450 -23.01 3.04 6.40
CA GLN A 450 -23.06 1.93 5.45
C GLN A 450 -24.48 1.39 5.29
N LEU A 451 -25.22 1.20 6.39
CA LEU A 451 -26.61 0.74 6.32
C LEU A 451 -27.51 1.74 5.59
N ASN A 452 -27.29 3.05 5.76
CA ASN A 452 -28.00 4.07 4.98
C ASN A 452 -27.81 3.83 3.48
N VAL A 453 -26.57 3.64 3.04
CA VAL A 453 -26.24 3.33 1.64
C VAL A 453 -26.89 2.03 1.18
N THR A 454 -26.59 0.92 1.86
CA THR A 454 -27.01 -0.43 1.45
C THR A 454 -28.53 -0.60 1.48
N ILE A 455 -29.22 -0.05 2.48
CA ILE A 455 -30.68 -0.17 2.59
C ILE A 455 -31.35 0.75 1.57
N VAL A 456 -30.98 2.02 1.50
CA VAL A 456 -31.72 2.97 0.65
C VAL A 456 -31.41 2.73 -0.83
N HIS A 457 -30.14 2.64 -1.21
CA HIS A 457 -29.71 2.52 -2.60
C HIS A 457 -29.64 1.06 -3.08
N GLY A 458 -29.31 0.13 -2.17
CA GLY A 458 -29.23 -1.29 -2.49
C GLY A 458 -30.57 -2.03 -2.43
N LEU A 459 -31.51 -1.61 -1.56
CA LEU A 459 -32.80 -2.29 -1.39
C LEU A 459 -34.00 -1.41 -1.79
N LEU A 460 -34.20 -0.25 -1.13
CA LEU A 460 -35.45 0.51 -1.24
C LEU A 460 -35.68 1.07 -2.65
N HIS A 461 -34.64 1.61 -3.30
CA HIS A 461 -34.72 2.08 -4.70
C HIS A 461 -34.94 0.95 -5.72
N ARG A 462 -34.62 -0.30 -5.37
CA ARG A 462 -34.70 -1.45 -6.31
C ARG A 462 -35.96 -2.29 -6.15
N ILE A 463 -36.61 -2.19 -5.00
CA ILE A 463 -37.90 -2.83 -4.78
C ILE A 463 -38.94 -1.94 -5.46
N PRO A 464 -39.74 -2.46 -6.41
CA PRO A 464 -40.84 -1.69 -7.02
C PRO A 464 -41.87 -1.36 -5.93
N ASN A 465 -41.74 -0.17 -5.35
CA ASN A 465 -42.60 0.37 -4.32
C ASN A 465 -42.89 1.84 -4.67
N ASN A 466 -44.08 2.33 -4.34
CA ASN A 466 -44.39 3.76 -4.48
C ASN A 466 -43.84 4.57 -3.30
N LEU A 467 -42.80 4.08 -2.60
CA LEU A 467 -42.31 4.69 -1.36
C LEU A 467 -41.81 6.11 -1.63
N GLU A 468 -41.12 6.32 -2.75
CA GLU A 468 -40.64 7.65 -3.20
C GLU A 468 -41.78 8.68 -3.32
N GLN A 469 -42.99 8.23 -3.68
CA GLN A 469 -44.17 9.09 -3.84
C GLN A 469 -44.88 9.39 -2.51
N THR A 470 -44.54 8.67 -1.43
CA THR A 470 -45.14 8.90 -0.11
C THR A 470 -44.50 10.10 0.60
N PRO A 471 -45.20 10.78 1.52
CA PRO A 471 -44.61 11.85 2.34
C PRO A 471 -43.37 11.38 3.13
N LEU A 472 -43.33 10.12 3.54
CA LEU A 472 -42.18 9.53 4.21
C LEU A 472 -40.97 9.40 3.27
N GLY A 473 -41.19 8.95 2.03
CA GLY A 473 -40.14 8.85 1.02
C GLY A 473 -39.57 10.21 0.64
N GLN A 474 -40.42 11.21 0.43
CA GLN A 474 -39.99 12.58 0.11
C GLN A 474 -39.10 13.21 1.19
N LEU A 475 -39.17 12.73 2.44
CA LEU A 475 -38.24 13.12 3.51
C LEU A 475 -37.02 12.18 3.60
N LEU A 476 -37.24 10.87 3.48
CA LEU A 476 -36.21 9.86 3.67
C LEU A 476 -35.12 9.90 2.58
N PHE A 477 -35.51 9.98 1.30
CA PHE A 477 -34.55 9.91 0.19
C PHE A 477 -33.60 11.12 0.13
N PRO A 478 -34.05 12.39 0.28
CA PRO A 478 -33.13 13.53 0.30
C PRO A 478 -32.17 13.51 1.50
N VAL A 479 -32.65 13.13 2.68
CA VAL A 479 -31.80 13.00 3.88
C VAL A 479 -30.77 11.88 3.69
N SER A 480 -31.20 10.73 3.16
CA SER A 480 -30.30 9.63 2.83
C SER A 480 -29.25 10.05 1.80
N GLY A 481 -29.66 10.76 0.75
CA GLY A 481 -28.77 11.30 -0.28
C GLY A 481 -27.71 12.24 0.28
N ALA A 482 -28.08 13.14 1.20
CA ALA A 482 -27.12 14.02 1.88
C ALA A 482 -26.13 13.24 2.76
N ILE A 483 -26.61 12.23 3.50
CA ILE A 483 -25.76 11.33 4.30
C ILE A 483 -24.80 10.55 3.38
N THR A 484 -25.31 10.01 2.27
CA THR A 484 -24.53 9.27 1.27
C THR A 484 -23.47 10.16 0.64
N LEU A 485 -23.81 11.38 0.23
CA LEU A 485 -22.84 12.34 -0.33
C LEU A 485 -21.70 12.60 0.66
N PHE A 486 -22.03 12.83 1.92
CA PHE A 486 -21.03 13.03 2.98
C PHE A 486 -20.14 11.80 3.16
N SER A 487 -20.75 10.61 3.29
CA SER A 487 -20.02 9.36 3.56
C SER A 487 -19.20 8.88 2.35
N HIS A 488 -19.71 9.08 1.15
CA HIS A 488 -19.02 8.81 -0.12
C HIS A 488 -17.76 9.67 -0.22
N THR A 489 -17.93 10.98 -0.04
CA THR A 489 -16.86 11.97 -0.21
C THR A 489 -15.72 11.81 0.79
N LEU A 490 -16.05 11.61 2.07
CA LEU A 490 -15.05 11.65 3.14
C LEU A 490 -14.60 10.27 3.63
N LEU A 491 -15.45 9.25 3.51
CA LEU A 491 -15.16 7.93 4.07
C LEU A 491 -15.09 6.84 3.01
N GLY A 492 -15.36 7.17 1.74
CA GLY A 492 -15.43 6.18 0.67
C GLY A 492 -16.60 5.20 0.83
N ILE A 493 -17.61 5.54 1.64
CA ILE A 493 -18.81 4.70 1.80
C ILE A 493 -19.79 5.07 0.70
N THR A 494 -19.84 4.25 -0.34
CA THR A 494 -20.61 4.46 -1.55
C THR A 494 -21.48 3.25 -1.88
N PRO A 495 -22.60 3.42 -2.62
CA PRO A 495 -23.23 2.29 -3.30
C PRO A 495 -22.20 1.62 -4.23
N HIS A 496 -21.99 0.31 -4.09
CA HIS A 496 -21.06 -0.48 -4.90
C HIS A 496 -21.83 -1.33 -5.92
N ALA A 497 -22.61 -0.62 -6.74
CA ALA A 497 -23.51 -1.15 -7.75
C ALA A 497 -22.78 -1.63 -9.02
N LEU A 498 -21.65 -2.33 -8.88
CA LEU A 498 -20.79 -2.66 -10.02
C LEU A 498 -21.32 -3.82 -10.86
N TYR A 499 -21.23 -3.67 -12.19
CA TYR A 499 -21.53 -4.68 -13.20
C TYR A 499 -22.98 -5.13 -13.20
N LEU A 500 -23.87 -4.15 -13.15
CA LEU A 500 -25.30 -4.35 -13.21
C LEU A 500 -25.82 -4.14 -14.64
N HIS A 501 -27.11 -4.36 -14.85
CA HIS A 501 -27.71 -4.35 -16.19
C HIS A 501 -27.69 -2.96 -16.83
N ASP A 502 -27.86 -1.92 -16.03
CA ASP A 502 -27.79 -0.49 -16.37
C ASP A 502 -26.42 -0.08 -16.91
N HIS A 503 -25.32 -0.64 -16.40
CA HIS A 503 -23.97 -0.36 -16.90
C HIS A 503 -23.75 -0.78 -18.36
N PHE A 504 -24.61 -1.66 -18.89
CA PHE A 504 -24.54 -2.15 -20.26
C PHE A 504 -25.70 -1.64 -21.12
N GLN A 505 -26.60 -0.82 -20.58
CA GLN A 505 -27.71 -0.25 -21.34
C GLN A 505 -27.19 0.71 -22.41
N GLY A 506 -27.78 0.64 -23.60
CA GLY A 506 -27.39 1.47 -24.74
C GLY A 506 -26.12 1.01 -25.47
N PHE A 507 -25.43 -0.02 -24.99
CA PHE A 507 -24.29 -0.60 -25.72
C PHE A 507 -24.77 -1.58 -26.80
N ASN A 508 -25.09 -1.04 -27.97
CA ASN A 508 -25.61 -1.78 -29.14
C ASN A 508 -24.71 -1.66 -30.39
N HIS A 509 -23.53 -1.05 -30.26
CA HIS A 509 -22.60 -0.80 -31.37
C HIS A 509 -21.19 -1.28 -31.04
N ILE A 510 -20.48 -1.76 -32.05
CA ILE A 510 -19.03 -1.96 -32.01
C ILE A 510 -18.43 -0.89 -32.90
N LEU A 511 -17.53 -0.08 -32.34
CA LEU A 511 -16.85 0.99 -33.07
C LEU A 511 -15.51 0.49 -33.62
N ALA A 512 -15.19 0.84 -34.85
CA ALA A 512 -13.90 0.59 -35.47
C ALA A 512 -13.40 1.88 -36.14
N PHE A 513 -12.09 2.10 -36.12
CA PHE A 513 -11.47 3.22 -36.83
C PHE A 513 -11.01 2.78 -38.21
N THR A 514 -11.25 3.63 -39.19
CA THR A 514 -10.75 3.47 -40.55
C THR A 514 -10.09 4.76 -41.00
N SER A 515 -9.04 4.65 -41.82
CA SER A 515 -8.39 5.76 -42.49
C SER A 515 -8.70 5.68 -43.97
N VAL A 516 -9.06 6.79 -44.59
CA VAL A 516 -9.22 6.88 -46.03
C VAL A 516 -7.91 7.40 -46.62
N ASP A 517 -7.33 6.68 -47.58
CA ASP A 517 -6.11 7.13 -48.28
C ASP A 517 -6.41 8.16 -49.39
N GLU A 518 -5.36 8.68 -50.03
CA GLU A 518 -5.47 9.65 -51.13
C GLU A 518 -6.27 9.11 -52.34
N ASN A 519 -6.39 7.79 -52.47
CA ASN A 519 -7.16 7.12 -53.52
C ASN A 519 -8.60 6.81 -53.09
N GLN A 520 -9.07 7.37 -51.96
CA GLN A 520 -10.36 7.08 -51.34
C GLN A 520 -10.55 5.61 -50.91
N GLN A 521 -9.49 4.84 -50.75
CA GLN A 521 -9.59 3.50 -50.20
C GLN A 521 -9.61 3.53 -48.68
N GLU A 522 -10.57 2.83 -48.11
CA GLU A 522 -10.73 2.69 -46.67
C GLU A 522 -9.81 1.58 -46.15
N HIS A 523 -8.89 1.96 -45.28
CA HIS A 523 -7.96 1.06 -44.59
C HIS A 523 -8.36 0.99 -43.13
N TRP A 524 -8.54 -0.23 -42.64
CA TRP A 524 -8.85 -0.43 -41.24
C TRP A 524 -7.66 -0.15 -40.34
N ILE A 525 -7.90 0.58 -39.25
CA ILE A 525 -6.89 0.95 -38.27
C ILE A 525 -7.10 0.07 -37.02
N PRO A 526 -6.26 -0.95 -36.83
CA PRO A 526 -6.32 -1.78 -35.61
C PRO A 526 -5.96 -0.95 -34.37
N PHE A 527 -6.82 -0.96 -33.34
CA PHE A 527 -6.58 -0.21 -32.10
C PHE A 527 -5.72 -0.98 -31.08
N VAL A 528 -6.05 -2.24 -30.74
CA VAL A 528 -5.25 -3.06 -29.81
C VAL A 528 -4.46 -4.14 -30.52
N ASN A 529 -5.01 -4.80 -31.54
CA ASN A 529 -4.28 -5.80 -32.34
C ASN A 529 -4.76 -5.88 -33.79
N LYS A 530 -4.11 -6.70 -34.63
CA LYS A 530 -4.48 -6.94 -36.04
C LYS A 530 -5.88 -7.52 -36.26
N GLN A 531 -6.65 -7.80 -35.21
CA GLN A 531 -8.05 -8.23 -35.24
C GLN A 531 -9.00 -7.10 -34.78
N GLY A 532 -8.47 -5.92 -34.42
CA GLY A 532 -9.19 -4.73 -33.94
C GLY A 532 -10.04 -4.99 -32.73
N ARG A 533 -9.63 -5.98 -31.94
CA ARG A 533 -9.90 -5.97 -30.51
C ARG A 533 -9.13 -4.84 -29.87
#